data_AF-A0A4Q5KL55-F1
#
_entry.id   AF-A0A4Q5KL55-F1
#
_cell.length_a   1.000
_cell.length_b   1.000
_cell.length_c   1.000
_cell.angle_alpha   90.00
_cell.angle_beta   90.00
_cell.angle_gamma   90.00
#
_symmetry.space_group_name_H-M   'P 1'
#
loop_
_entity.id
_entity.type
_entity.pdbx_description
1 polymer ?
#
loop_
_entity_poly.entity_id
_entity_poly.type
_entity_poly.pdbx_seq_one_letter_code
_entity_poly.pdbx_strand_id
1 'polypeptide(L)' 'NRVIKGKSSISPEMALRLSKSLGRTPESWLTMQDNYDLWQAKQNVNLTKVHTINFAMA' A
#
# COMPACT_ATOMS: atom_id res chain seq x y z
N ASN A 1 -18.75 -1.89 7.48
CA ASN A 1 -18.48 -3.16 6.76
C ASN A 1 -18.09 -2.92 5.28
N ARG A 2 -17.10 -2.05 5.01
CA ARG A 2 -16.65 -1.67 3.65
C ARG A 2 -15.18 -2.02 3.39
N VAL A 3 -14.30 -1.84 4.39
CA VAL A 3 -12.90 -2.28 4.36
C VAL A 3 -12.80 -3.81 4.22
N ILE A 4 -13.59 -4.57 5.01
CA ILE A 4 -13.67 -6.04 4.89
C ILE A 4 -14.14 -6.49 3.49
N LYS A 5 -14.91 -5.65 2.80
CA LYS A 5 -15.41 -5.91 1.44
C LYS A 5 -14.45 -5.44 0.34
N GLY A 6 -13.24 -4.99 0.68
CA GLY A 6 -12.27 -4.41 -0.27
C GLY A 6 -12.76 -3.12 -0.95
N LYS A 7 -13.87 -2.52 -0.48
CA LYS A 7 -14.48 -1.32 -1.07
C LYS A 7 -13.88 -0.01 -0.52
N SER A 8 -12.96 -0.11 0.44
CA SER A 8 -12.28 1.03 1.04
C SER A 8 -10.90 0.56 1.48
N SER A 9 -9.87 1.23 0.99
CA SER A 9 -8.48 1.02 1.39
C SER A 9 -8.28 1.37 2.87
N ILE A 10 -7.25 0.77 3.48
CA ILE A 10 -6.84 1.07 4.84
C ILE A 10 -6.16 2.45 4.86
N SER A 11 -6.85 3.48 5.33
CA SER A 11 -6.24 4.79 5.59
C SER A 11 -5.37 4.76 6.87
N PRO A 12 -4.46 5.73 7.07
CA PRO A 12 -3.70 5.84 8.32
C PRO A 12 -4.57 5.89 9.58
N GLU A 13 -5.69 6.61 9.52
CA GLU A 13 -6.69 6.65 10.61
C GLU A 13 -7.31 5.29 10.88
N MET A 14 -7.60 4.51 9.83
CA MET A 14 -8.09 3.14 9.98
C MET A 14 -7.02 2.20 10.51
N ALA A 15 -5.76 2.35 10.08
CA ALA A 15 -4.64 1.57 10.60
C ALA A 15 -4.46 1.79 12.11
N LEU A 16 -4.60 3.03 12.60
CA LEU A 16 -4.60 3.34 14.04
C LEU A 16 -5.78 2.66 14.77
N ARG A 17 -6.99 2.72 14.19
CA ARG A 17 -8.18 2.06 14.75
C ARG A 17 -8.03 0.53 14.77
N LEU A 18 -7.47 -0.06 13.73
CA LEU A 18 -7.23 -1.50 13.61
C LEU A 18 -6.13 -1.97 14.57
N SER A 19 -5.05 -1.21 14.71
CA SER A 19 -4.01 -1.49 15.70
C SER A 19 -4.59 -1.53 17.12
N LYS A 20 -5.43 -0.55 17.48
CA LYS A 20 -6.08 -0.51 18.80
C LYS A 20 -7.11 -1.64 19.01
N SER A 21 -7.82 -2.05 17.97
CA SER A 21 -8.95 -2.99 18.09
C SER A 21 -8.60 -4.45 17.81
N LEU A 22 -7.64 -4.72 16.93
CA LEU A 22 -7.26 -6.05 16.44
C LEU A 22 -5.78 -6.38 16.69
N GLY A 23 -4.99 -5.44 17.20
CA GLY A 23 -3.55 -5.59 17.38
C GLY A 23 -2.75 -5.34 16.09
N ARG A 24 -1.47 -5.73 16.12
CA ARG A 24 -0.40 -5.28 15.19
C ARG A 24 -0.14 -3.77 15.24
N THR A 25 0.93 -3.34 14.61
CA THR A 25 1.25 -1.93 14.49
C THR A 25 0.47 -1.29 13.33
N PRO A 26 0.15 0.01 13.40
CA PRO A 26 -0.47 0.73 12.28
C PRO A 26 0.34 0.61 10.98
N GLU A 27 1.66 0.60 11.07
CA GLU A 27 2.58 0.47 9.93
C GLU A 27 2.44 -0.90 9.26
N SER A 28 2.24 -1.98 10.04
CA SER A 28 1.98 -3.30 9.47
C SER A 28 0.68 -3.32 8.66
N TRP A 29 -0.35 -2.59 9.09
CA TRP A 29 -1.62 -2.51 8.37
C TRP A 29 -1.49 -1.70 7.08
N LEU A 30 -0.74 -0.60 7.11
CA LEU A 30 -0.46 0.19 5.91
C LEU A 30 0.39 -0.59 4.91
N THR A 31 1.42 -1.29 5.37
CA THR A 31 2.26 -2.15 4.51
C THR A 31 1.43 -3.21 3.78
N MET A 32 0.42 -3.78 4.44
CA MET A 32 -0.49 -4.73 3.79
C MET A 32 -1.32 -4.10 2.68
N GLN A 33 -1.81 -2.88 2.89
CA GLN A 33 -2.53 -2.12 1.88
C GLN A 33 -1.62 -1.75 0.71
N ASP A 34 -0.42 -1.24 0.99
CA ASP A 34 0.57 -0.88 -0.03
C ASP A 34 0.95 -2.08 -0.89
N ASN A 35 1.14 -3.26 -0.28
CA ASN A 35 1.44 -4.49 -1.00
C ASN A 35 0.31 -4.89 -1.96
N TYR A 36 -0.94 -4.77 -1.52
CA TYR A 36 -2.11 -5.06 -2.35
C TYR A 36 -2.23 -4.05 -3.50
N ASP A 37 -2.09 -2.76 -3.22
CA ASP A 37 -2.17 -1.70 -4.21
C ASP A 37 -1.05 -1.82 -5.25
N LEU A 38 0.16 -2.14 -4.81
CA LEU A 38 1.30 -2.39 -5.70
C LEU A 38 1.06 -3.62 -6.57
N TRP A 39 0.52 -4.71 -6.03
CA TRP A 39 0.17 -5.90 -6.80
C TRP A 39 -0.86 -5.59 -7.89
N GLN A 40 -1.90 -4.81 -7.56
CA GLN A 40 -2.93 -4.39 -8.52
C GLN A 40 -2.35 -3.45 -9.59
N ALA A 41 -1.48 -2.51 -9.20
CA ALA A 41 -0.81 -1.60 -10.12
C ALA A 41 0.08 -2.36 -11.11
N LYS A 42 0.81 -3.37 -10.65
CA LYS A 42 1.67 -4.23 -11.50
C LYS A 42 0.92 -4.91 -12.64
N GLN A 43 -0.39 -5.15 -12.51
CA GLN A 43 -1.18 -5.78 -13.57
C GLN A 43 -1.55 -4.81 -14.70
N ASN A 44 -1.53 -3.50 -14.44
CA ASN A 44 -2.09 -2.49 -15.33
C ASN A 44 -1.05 -1.46 -15.82
N VAL A 45 0.04 -1.26 -15.08
CA VAL A 45 1.05 -0.25 -15.39
C VAL A 45 2.07 -0.80 -16.39
N ASN A 46 2.22 -0.10 -17.53
CA ASN A 46 3.26 -0.39 -18.51
C ASN A 46 4.54 0.40 -18.18
N LEU A 47 5.61 -0.31 -17.79
CA LEU A 47 6.90 0.27 -17.42
C LEU A 47 7.95 0.24 -18.54
N THR A 48 7.59 -0.13 -19.78
CA THR A 48 8.54 -0.31 -20.90
C THR A 48 9.37 0.93 -21.23
N LYS A 49 8.84 2.13 -20.99
CA LYS A 49 9.52 3.41 -21.23
C LYS A 49 10.15 4.03 -19.97
N VAL A 50 10.18 3.30 -18.87
CA VAL A 50 10.75 3.76 -17.59
C VAL A 50 12.15 3.17 -17.42
N HIS A 51 13.12 4.03 -17.10
CA HIS A 51 14.53 3.66 -16.95
C HIS A 51 15.06 4.07 -15.58
N THR A 52 16.01 3.31 -15.05
CA THR A 52 16.68 3.64 -13.79
C THR A 52 17.57 4.86 -13.99
N ILE A 53 17.47 5.83 -13.08
CA ILE A 53 18.32 7.02 -13.08
C ILE A 53 19.50 6.75 -12.15
N ASN A 54 20.73 6.88 -12.67
CA ASN A 54 21.94 6.81 -11.85
C ASN A 54 22.39 8.24 -11.49
N PHE A 55 22.25 8.59 -10.21
CA PHE A 55 22.63 9.91 -9.68
C PHE A 55 24.11 10.00 -9.25
N ALA A 56 24.89 8.93 -9.35
CA ALA A 56 26.28 8.90 -8.89
C ALA A 56 27.28 9.63 -9.82
N MET A 57 26.81 10.26 -10.90
CA MET A 57 27.66 11.02 -11.85
C MET A 57 27.38 12.53 -11.84
N ALA A 58 26.85 13.07 -10.74
CA ALA A 58 26.68 14.52 -10.52
C ALA A 58 27.74 15.06 -9.54
#